data_AF-K7EYP5-F1
#
_entry.id   AF-K7EYP5-F1
#
_cell.length_a   1.000
_cell.length_b   1.000
_cell.length_c   1.000
_cell.angle_alpha   90.00
_cell.angle_beta   90.00
_cell.angle_gamma   90.00
#
_symmetry.space_group_name_H-M   'P 1'
#
loop_
_entity.id
_entity.type
_entity.pdbx_description
1 polymer ?
#
loop_
_entity_poly.entity_id
_entity_poly.type
_entity_poly.pdbx_seq_one_letter_code
_entity_poly.pdbx_strand_id
1 'polypeptide(L)'
;MSSYKGAPVTRKTYLSKWTQFVHWATSRNIRPQDAPFPDVLEYLLHLRQSHLSLSSIRVHLAAIATFHATVEDTTVFAHPVTKQFLKGLQALYPEVALPQESWELHLVLTTLTKPPFEPMATCSLYHLSLKTAFLVAIISARRVSEMAALMAEPPFTIFFKNKVTMRPHPKFLGMDFCGWRPGGWGPGGRGLAMEFWS
;
A
#
# COMPACT_ATOMS: atom_id res chain seq x y z
N MET A 1 11.22 11.72 21.84
CA MET A 1 10.58 10.76 20.90
C MET A 1 9.53 11.50 20.09
N SER A 2 9.82 11.84 18.83
CA SER A 2 8.90 12.58 17.96
C SER A 2 7.66 11.74 17.64
N SER A 3 6.47 12.24 17.98
CA SER A 3 5.20 11.54 17.86
C SER A 3 4.61 11.71 16.46
N TYR A 4 4.98 10.82 15.53
CA TYR A 4 4.41 10.80 14.18
C TYR A 4 2.99 10.19 14.17
N LYS A 5 1.99 11.01 13.82
CA LYS A 5 0.57 10.64 13.67
C LYS A 5 0.28 10.01 12.29
N GLY A 6 0.94 8.90 11.97
CA GLY A 6 0.63 8.08 10.79
C GLY A 6 -0.24 6.86 11.13
N ALA A 7 -0.89 6.26 10.11
CA ALA A 7 -1.59 5.00 10.25
C ALA A 7 -0.64 3.90 10.83
N PRO A 8 -1.14 2.97 11.66
CA PRO A 8 -0.30 2.05 12.43
C PRO A 8 0.62 1.16 11.57
N VAL A 9 0.18 0.76 10.38
CA VAL A 9 0.99 -0.01 9.42
C VAL A 9 2.14 0.84 8.88
N THR A 10 1.85 2.08 8.46
CA THR A 10 2.87 3.03 7.98
C THR A 10 3.91 3.32 9.05
N ARG A 11 3.50 3.45 10.31
CA ARG A 11 4.41 3.66 11.45
C ARG A 11 5.37 2.48 11.65
N LYS A 12 4.87 1.24 11.63
CA LYS A 12 5.72 0.04 11.78
C LYS A 12 6.76 -0.06 10.67
N THR A 13 6.35 0.19 9.42
CA THR A 13 7.27 0.20 8.27
C THR A 13 8.35 1.26 8.42
N TYR A 14 7.99 2.49 8.81
CA TYR A 14 8.95 3.59 8.96
C TYR A 14 9.91 3.34 10.12
N LEU A 15 9.42 2.84 11.25
CA LEU A 15 10.26 2.46 12.38
C LEU A 15 11.25 1.36 12.00
N SER A 16 10.79 0.32 11.30
CA SER A 16 11.68 -0.74 10.80
C SER A 16 12.77 -0.19 9.88
N LYS A 17 12.40 0.71 8.96
CA LYS A 17 13.37 1.35 8.04
C LYS A 17 14.34 2.27 8.76
N TRP A 18 13.88 2.98 9.79
CA TRP A 18 14.72 3.80 10.66
C TRP A 18 15.69 2.96 11.48
N THR A 19 15.24 1.85 12.08
CA THR A 19 16.12 0.94 12.83
C THR A 19 17.24 0.39 11.95
N GLN A 20 16.96 0.06 10.69
CA GLN A 20 17.99 -0.38 9.74
C GLN A 20 19.03 0.72 9.47
N PHE A 21 18.59 1.97 9.35
CA PHE A 21 19.51 3.11 9.21
C PHE A 21 20.33 3.35 10.48
N VAL A 22 19.70 3.28 11.67
CA VAL A 22 20.40 3.43 12.96
C VAL A 22 21.51 2.39 13.11
N HIS A 23 21.23 1.13 12.76
CA HIS A 23 22.22 0.07 12.80
C HIS A 23 23.40 0.35 11.85
N TRP A 24 23.11 0.78 10.61
CA TRP A 24 24.14 1.16 9.66
C TRP A 24 24.98 2.36 10.14
N ALA A 25 24.34 3.42 10.64
CA ALA A 25 25.03 4.60 11.14
C ALA A 25 25.90 4.29 12.37
N THR A 26 25.40 3.45 13.28
CA THR A 26 26.13 3.03 14.49
C THR A 26 27.36 2.19 14.14
N SER A 27 27.27 1.34 13.11
CA SER A 27 28.42 0.57 12.61
C SER A 27 29.56 1.44 12.08
N ARG A 28 29.26 2.71 11.75
CA ARG A 28 30.21 3.71 11.23
C ARG A 28 30.52 4.82 12.25
N ASN A 29 30.12 4.65 13.51
CA ASN A 29 30.25 5.65 14.58
C ASN A 29 29.57 7.01 14.27
N ILE A 30 28.50 7.01 13.47
CA ILE A 30 27.72 8.20 13.13
C ILE A 30 26.50 8.27 14.05
N ARG A 31 26.19 9.46 14.56
CA ARG A 31 24.94 9.71 15.31
C ARG A 31 23.76 9.76 14.33
N PRO A 32 22.78 8.85 14.40
CA PRO A 32 21.74 8.74 13.36
C PRO A 32 20.83 9.96 13.21
N GLN A 33 20.62 10.74 14.28
CA GLN A 33 19.74 11.92 14.24
C GLN A 33 20.41 13.15 13.63
N ASP A 34 21.74 13.20 13.71
CA ASP A 34 22.60 14.30 13.27
C ASP A 34 23.54 13.80 12.15
N ALA A 35 23.11 12.81 11.37
CA ALA A 35 23.94 12.24 10.33
C ALA A 35 24.18 13.31 9.25
N PRO A 36 25.43 13.57 8.86
CA PRO A 36 25.68 14.56 7.83
C PRO A 36 25.07 14.07 6.51
N PHE A 37 24.60 15.01 5.70
CA PHE A 37 23.89 14.70 4.46
C PHE A 37 24.64 13.73 3.51
N PRO A 38 25.98 13.83 3.33
CA PRO A 38 26.74 12.86 2.54
C PRO A 38 26.61 11.42 3.03
N ASP A 39 26.61 11.20 4.35
CA ASP A 39 26.48 9.85 4.93
C ASP A 39 25.08 9.27 4.68
N VAL A 40 24.06 10.12 4.65
CA VAL A 40 22.71 9.67 4.28
C VAL A 40 22.69 9.23 2.81
N LEU A 41 23.32 9.97 1.90
CA LEU A 41 23.43 9.56 0.50
C LEU A 41 24.24 8.26 0.34
N GLU A 42 25.31 8.10 1.12
CA GLU A 42 26.11 6.88 1.11
C GLU A 42 25.31 5.67 1.61
N TYR A 43 24.46 5.86 2.62
CA TYR A 43 23.50 4.83 3.03
C TYR A 43 22.54 4.45 1.90
N LEU A 44 21.98 5.42 1.18
CA LEU A 44 21.10 5.12 0.04
C LEU A 44 21.84 4.37 -1.08
N LEU A 45 23.12 4.70 -1.31
CA LEU A 45 23.97 3.99 -2.25
C LEU A 45 24.19 2.54 -1.80
N HIS A 46 24.50 2.32 -0.52
CA HIS A 46 24.64 1.00 0.07
C HIS A 46 23.34 0.17 -0.05
N LEU A 47 22.17 0.78 0.14
CA LEU A 47 20.88 0.12 -0.11
C LEU A 47 20.72 -0.29 -1.58
N ARG A 48 21.18 0.55 -2.52
CA ARG A 48 21.13 0.18 -3.94
C ARG A 48 22.11 -0.96 -4.27
N GLN A 49 23.30 -0.93 -3.70
CA GLN A 49 24.32 -1.98 -3.86
C GLN A 49 23.85 -3.33 -3.29
N SER A 50 22.99 -3.32 -2.26
CA SER A 50 22.30 -4.51 -1.74
C SER A 50 21.04 -4.89 -2.54
N HIS A 51 20.89 -4.37 -3.76
CA HIS A 51 19.82 -4.66 -4.72
C HIS A 51 18.40 -4.25 -4.28
N LEU A 52 18.24 -3.32 -3.33
CA LEU A 52 16.91 -2.79 -3.04
C LEU A 52 16.37 -1.96 -4.23
N SER A 53 15.06 -2.07 -4.46
CA SER A 53 14.36 -1.26 -5.46
C SER A 53 14.38 0.23 -5.11
N LEU A 54 14.27 1.09 -6.13
CA LEU A 54 14.21 2.54 -5.91
C LEU A 54 12.96 2.94 -5.10
N SER A 55 11.85 2.22 -5.28
CA SER A 55 10.65 2.37 -4.46
C SER A 55 10.96 2.11 -2.97
N SER A 56 11.71 1.05 -2.65
CA SER A 56 12.12 0.75 -1.27
C SER A 56 13.06 1.81 -0.71
N ILE A 57 14.04 2.27 -1.50
CA ILE A 57 14.98 3.33 -1.11
C ILE A 57 14.23 4.63 -0.79
N ARG A 58 13.20 4.99 -1.57
CA ARG A 58 12.34 6.16 -1.27
C ARG A 58 11.60 6.02 0.06
N VAL A 59 11.16 4.82 0.43
CA VAL A 59 10.53 4.58 1.74
C VAL A 59 11.55 4.73 2.87
N HIS A 60 12.79 4.24 2.69
CA HIS A 60 13.87 4.50 3.64
C HIS A 60 14.14 5.99 3.82
N LEU A 61 14.22 6.73 2.71
CA LEU A 61 14.45 8.16 2.72
C LEU A 61 13.31 8.92 3.42
N ALA A 62 12.06 8.54 3.16
CA ALA A 62 10.91 9.12 3.84
C ALA A 62 10.95 8.83 5.35
N ALA A 63 11.31 7.61 5.75
CA ALA A 63 11.48 7.27 7.16
C ALA A 63 12.61 8.09 7.82
N ILE A 64 13.76 8.22 7.16
CA ILE A 64 14.87 9.05 7.65
C ILE A 64 14.40 10.50 7.79
N ALA A 65 13.76 11.07 6.78
CA ALA A 65 13.23 12.44 6.83
C ALA A 65 12.22 12.69 7.97
N THR A 66 11.52 11.66 8.47
CA THR A 66 10.62 11.81 9.63
C THR A 66 11.32 11.85 10.98
N PHE A 67 12.52 11.27 11.10
CA PHE A 67 13.24 11.14 12.37
C PHE A 67 14.55 11.93 12.42
N HIS A 68 15.02 12.42 11.27
CA HIS A 68 16.24 13.19 11.11
C HIS A 68 15.97 14.70 11.25
N ALA A 69 16.95 15.45 11.75
CA ALA A 69 16.89 16.90 11.77
C ALA A 69 16.78 17.48 10.34
N THR A 70 16.14 18.63 10.19
CA THR A 70 16.15 19.36 8.92
C THR A 70 17.57 19.79 8.58
N VAL A 71 17.93 19.63 7.30
CA VAL A 71 19.21 20.06 6.74
C VAL A 71 18.91 21.30 5.91
N GLU A 72 19.49 22.46 6.25
CA GLU A 72 19.29 23.73 5.52
C GLU A 72 17.78 24.09 5.38
N ASP A 73 17.05 24.08 6.50
CA ASP A 73 15.60 24.34 6.58
C ASP A 73 14.70 23.40 5.75
N THR A 74 15.28 22.35 5.18
CA THR A 74 14.58 21.39 4.32
C THR A 74 14.74 19.97 4.86
N THR A 75 13.75 19.10 4.64
CA THR A 75 13.91 17.68 4.98
C THR A 75 14.85 16.99 4.00
N VAL A 76 15.58 15.97 4.44
CA VAL A 76 16.50 15.19 3.59
C VAL A 76 15.81 14.64 2.33
N PHE A 77 14.50 14.33 2.42
CA PHE A 77 13.69 13.88 1.29
C PHE A 77 13.41 14.99 0.26
N ALA A 78 13.16 16.21 0.70
CA ALA A 78 12.81 17.33 -0.17
C ALA A 78 14.02 18.04 -0.79
N HIS A 79 15.22 17.80 -0.26
CA HIS A 79 16.46 18.43 -0.71
C HIS A 79 16.76 18.16 -2.21
N PRO A 80 17.15 19.18 -3.02
CA PRO A 80 17.33 19.04 -4.46
C PRO A 80 18.41 18.03 -4.84
N VAL A 81 19.51 17.94 -4.07
CA VAL A 81 20.58 16.97 -4.32
C VAL A 81 20.07 15.54 -4.16
N THR A 82 19.17 15.28 -3.22
CA THR A 82 18.57 13.95 -3.04
C THR A 82 17.74 13.56 -4.27
N LYS A 83 16.96 14.49 -4.82
CA LYS A 83 16.17 14.25 -6.05
C LYS A 83 17.08 13.95 -7.23
N GLN A 84 18.16 14.72 -7.39
CA GLN A 84 19.14 14.50 -8.45
C GLN A 84 19.89 13.18 -8.28
N PHE A 85 20.25 12.83 -7.05
CA PHE A 85 20.89 11.56 -6.71
C PHE A 85 19.98 10.36 -7.04
N LEU A 86 18.70 10.40 -6.66
CA LEU A 86 17.73 9.36 -7.02
C LEU A 86 17.54 9.24 -8.54
N LYS A 87 17.53 10.37 -9.26
CA LYS A 87 17.50 10.36 -10.74
C LYS A 87 18.75 9.72 -11.33
N GLY A 88 19.92 9.99 -10.75
CA GLY A 88 21.19 9.33 -11.11
C GLY A 88 21.15 7.83 -10.87
N LEU A 89 20.67 7.39 -9.70
CA LEU A 89 20.49 5.96 -9.41
C LEU A 89 19.51 5.29 -10.38
N GLN A 90 18.43 5.98 -10.77
CA GLN A 90 17.48 5.45 -11.74
C GLN A 90 18.09 5.31 -13.14
N ALA A 91 18.90 6.27 -13.56
CA ALA A 91 19.60 6.20 -14.84
C ALA A 91 20.68 5.11 -14.85
N LEU A 92 21.43 4.95 -13.76
CA LEU A 92 22.47 3.92 -13.63
C LEU A 92 21.89 2.51 -13.51
N TYR A 93 20.70 2.38 -12.93
CA TYR A 93 20.09 1.09 -12.68
C TYR A 93 18.61 1.10 -13.07
N PRO A 94 18.29 1.06 -14.38
CA PRO A 94 16.92 1.03 -14.85
C PRO A 94 16.18 -0.19 -14.26
N GLU A 95 15.02 0.06 -13.67
CA GLU A 95 14.16 -1.00 -13.16
C GLU A 95 13.45 -1.63 -14.36
N VAL A 96 13.96 -2.78 -14.82
CA VAL A 96 13.30 -3.55 -15.87
C VAL A 96 12.09 -4.23 -15.25
N ALA A 97 10.94 -3.55 -15.29
CA ALA A 97 9.68 -4.20 -15.00
C ALA A 97 9.44 -5.21 -16.12
N LEU A 98 9.50 -6.51 -15.80
CA LEU A 98 9.02 -7.52 -16.72
C LEU A 98 7.56 -7.20 -17.05
N PRO A 99 7.17 -7.24 -18.33
CA PRO A 99 5.77 -7.16 -18.69
C PRO A 99 5.01 -8.19 -17.86
N GLN A 100 4.01 -7.73 -17.12
CA GLN A 100 3.12 -8.65 -16.41
C GLN A 100 2.50 -9.56 -17.46
N GLU A 101 2.60 -10.88 -17.26
CA GLU A 101 2.01 -11.84 -18.19
C GLU A 101 0.51 -11.51 -18.35
N SER A 102 0.09 -11.29 -19.59
CA SER A 102 -1.30 -10.99 -19.91
C SER A 102 -2.13 -12.24 -19.69
N TRP A 103 -2.95 -12.26 -18.64
CA TRP A 103 -3.90 -13.34 -18.42
C TRP A 103 -5.20 -13.09 -19.20
N GLU A 104 -5.77 -14.13 -19.79
CA GLU A 104 -7.05 -14.06 -20.49
C GLU A 104 -8.19 -14.38 -19.53
N LEU A 105 -9.06 -13.40 -19.25
CA LEU A 105 -10.18 -13.58 -18.32
C LEU A 105 -11.13 -14.71 -18.75
N HIS A 106 -11.40 -14.82 -20.04
CA HIS A 106 -12.33 -15.82 -20.55
C HIS A 106 -11.77 -17.25 -20.39
N LEU A 107 -10.45 -17.46 -20.57
CA LEU A 107 -9.79 -18.72 -20.20
C LEU A 107 -10.00 -19.05 -18.73
N VAL A 108 -9.75 -18.10 -17.83
CA VAL A 108 -9.89 -18.33 -16.38
C VAL A 108 -11.33 -18.68 -16.02
N LEU A 109 -12.32 -17.94 -16.54
CA LEU A 109 -13.73 -18.24 -16.31
C LEU A 109 -14.13 -19.61 -16.86
N THR A 110 -13.58 -20.00 -18.02
CA THR A 110 -13.80 -21.33 -18.62
C THR A 110 -13.15 -22.45 -17.81
N THR A 111 -12.04 -22.20 -17.12
CA THR A 111 -11.45 -23.20 -16.22
C THR A 111 -12.25 -23.36 -14.92
N LEU A 112 -12.88 -22.29 -14.43
CA LEU A 112 -13.73 -22.33 -13.24
C LEU A 112 -15.04 -23.10 -13.42
N THR A 113 -15.44 -23.40 -14.66
CA THR A 113 -16.59 -24.26 -14.98
C THR A 113 -16.22 -25.73 -15.16
N LYS A 114 -14.94 -26.09 -15.00
CA LYS A 114 -14.42 -27.46 -15.16
C LYS A 114 -13.95 -28.04 -13.82
N PRO A 115 -13.74 -29.36 -13.72
CA PRO A 115 -13.07 -29.97 -12.57
C PRO A 115 -11.70 -29.31 -12.34
N PRO A 116 -11.28 -29.04 -11.09
CA PRO A 116 -11.87 -29.49 -9.83
C PRO A 116 -12.96 -28.57 -9.24
N PHE A 117 -13.33 -27.48 -9.90
CA PHE A 117 -14.27 -26.48 -9.36
C PHE A 117 -15.74 -26.86 -9.52
N GLU A 118 -16.03 -27.78 -10.44
CA GLU A 118 -17.34 -28.38 -10.69
C GLU A 118 -17.22 -29.91 -10.65
N PRO A 119 -18.25 -30.64 -10.15
CA PRO A 119 -19.56 -30.17 -9.73
C PRO A 119 -19.57 -29.56 -8.31
N MET A 120 -20.29 -28.45 -8.11
CA MET A 120 -20.39 -27.75 -6.82
C MET A 120 -20.80 -28.67 -5.64
N ALA A 121 -21.61 -29.70 -5.89
CA ALA A 121 -22.09 -30.61 -4.85
C ALA A 121 -21.01 -31.52 -4.24
N THR A 122 -19.95 -31.82 -5.00
CA THR A 122 -18.87 -32.73 -4.59
C THR A 122 -17.52 -32.03 -4.48
N CYS A 123 -17.46 -30.74 -4.83
CA CYS A 123 -16.27 -29.92 -4.82
C CYS A 123 -15.80 -29.64 -3.39
N SER A 124 -14.48 -29.63 -3.17
CA SER A 124 -13.94 -29.32 -1.84
C SER A 124 -14.22 -27.86 -1.47
N LEU A 125 -14.40 -27.60 -0.18
CA LEU A 125 -14.61 -26.24 0.33
C LEU A 125 -13.48 -25.28 -0.07
N TYR A 126 -12.26 -25.79 -0.21
CA TYR A 126 -11.10 -25.04 -0.69
C TYR A 126 -11.29 -24.52 -2.12
N HIS A 127 -11.67 -25.40 -3.06
CA HIS A 127 -11.88 -25.00 -4.46
C HIS A 127 -13.10 -24.08 -4.61
N LEU A 128 -14.17 -24.31 -3.85
CA LEU A 128 -15.33 -23.42 -3.83
C LEU A 128 -14.97 -22.03 -3.27
N SER A 129 -14.16 -21.96 -2.22
CA SER A 129 -13.67 -20.71 -1.65
C SER A 129 -12.79 -19.94 -2.64
N LEU A 130 -11.90 -20.64 -3.36
CA LEU A 130 -11.05 -20.01 -4.37
C LEU A 130 -11.86 -19.45 -5.55
N LYS A 131 -12.83 -20.22 -6.05
CA LYS A 131 -13.75 -19.80 -7.12
C LYS A 131 -14.56 -18.57 -6.71
N THR A 132 -15.15 -18.59 -5.52
CA THR A 132 -15.94 -17.46 -5.01
C THR A 132 -15.07 -16.24 -4.73
N ALA A 133 -13.90 -16.40 -4.11
CA ALA A 133 -12.96 -15.31 -3.86
C ALA A 133 -12.49 -14.65 -5.18
N PHE A 134 -12.16 -15.45 -6.21
CA PHE A 134 -11.78 -14.91 -7.52
C PHE A 134 -12.94 -14.12 -8.16
N LEU A 135 -14.15 -14.67 -8.18
CA LEU A 135 -15.32 -14.00 -8.74
C LEU A 135 -15.64 -12.69 -8.00
N VAL A 136 -15.56 -12.69 -6.67
CA VAL A 136 -15.75 -11.47 -5.88
C VAL A 136 -14.64 -10.46 -6.17
N ALA A 137 -13.40 -10.90 -6.35
CA ALA A 137 -12.28 -10.01 -6.68
C ALA A 137 -12.51 -9.29 -8.02
N ILE A 138 -12.85 -10.03 -9.08
CA ILE A 138 -13.02 -9.44 -10.41
C ILE A 138 -14.28 -8.58 -10.52
N ILE A 139 -15.39 -8.95 -9.85
CA ILE A 139 -16.65 -8.20 -9.92
C ILE A 139 -16.59 -6.94 -9.07
N SER A 140 -15.97 -7.02 -7.88
CA SER A 140 -15.92 -5.86 -6.98
C SER A 140 -14.88 -4.84 -7.38
N ALA A 141 -13.83 -5.24 -8.11
CA ALA A 141 -12.65 -4.42 -8.43
C ALA A 141 -12.03 -3.76 -7.18
N ARG A 142 -12.22 -4.37 -6.00
CA ARG A 142 -11.74 -3.86 -4.71
C ARG A 142 -10.34 -4.34 -4.41
N ARG A 143 -9.62 -3.57 -3.60
CA ARG A 143 -8.31 -3.98 -3.09
C ARG A 143 -8.45 -5.23 -2.21
N VAL A 144 -7.42 -6.08 -2.21
CA VAL A 144 -7.40 -7.30 -1.38
C VAL A 144 -7.65 -7.01 0.10
N SER A 145 -7.16 -5.87 0.60
CA SER A 145 -7.41 -5.43 1.98
C SER A 145 -8.88 -5.15 2.28
N GLU A 146 -9.65 -4.65 1.30
CA GLU A 146 -11.10 -4.42 1.45
C GLU A 146 -11.88 -5.72 1.39
N MET A 147 -11.48 -6.64 0.52
CA MET A 147 -12.07 -7.98 0.47
C MET A 147 -11.85 -8.73 1.78
N ALA A 148 -10.64 -8.65 2.33
CA ALA A 148 -10.30 -9.23 3.63
C ALA A 148 -11.04 -8.58 4.80
N ALA A 149 -11.54 -7.36 4.62
CA ALA A 149 -12.31 -6.66 5.64
C ALA A 149 -13.81 -6.98 5.60
N LEU A 150 -14.31 -7.73 4.59
CA LEU A 150 -15.71 -8.13 4.50
C LEU A 150 -16.07 -9.08 5.66
N MET A 151 -17.24 -8.87 6.25
CA MET A 151 -17.74 -9.69 7.35
C MET A 151 -18.97 -10.50 6.93
N ALA A 152 -18.94 -11.80 7.19
CA ALA A 152 -20.04 -12.73 6.89
C ALA A 152 -21.20 -12.65 7.90
N GLU A 153 -20.99 -12.04 9.07
CA GLU A 153 -21.99 -11.94 10.14
C GLU A 153 -23.04 -10.86 9.86
N PRO A 154 -24.31 -11.06 10.25
CA PRO A 154 -25.30 -9.99 10.30
C PRO A 154 -24.88 -8.89 11.30
N PRO A 155 -25.08 -7.60 11.02
CA PRO A 155 -25.81 -6.98 9.90
C PRO A 155 -24.94 -6.67 8.67
N PHE A 156 -23.72 -7.19 8.60
CA PHE A 156 -22.74 -6.84 7.58
C PHE A 156 -22.89 -7.67 6.31
N THR A 157 -23.45 -8.87 6.38
CA THR A 157 -23.94 -9.61 5.21
C THR A 157 -25.46 -9.74 5.24
N ILE A 158 -26.12 -9.28 4.18
CA ILE A 158 -27.58 -9.33 4.04
C ILE A 158 -27.92 -10.07 2.74
N PHE A 159 -28.65 -11.18 2.88
CA PHE A 159 -29.20 -11.94 1.76
C PHE A 159 -30.57 -11.39 1.38
N PHE A 160 -30.73 -11.06 0.11
CA PHE A 160 -32.00 -10.76 -0.53
C PHE A 160 -32.27 -11.84 -1.58
N LYS A 161 -33.52 -11.94 -2.06
CA LYS A 161 -33.91 -12.93 -3.08
C LYS A 161 -33.00 -12.94 -4.32
N ASN A 162 -32.50 -11.76 -4.74
CA ASN A 162 -31.72 -11.60 -5.97
C ASN A 162 -30.34 -10.94 -5.75
N LYS A 163 -29.94 -10.65 -4.51
CA LYS A 163 -28.66 -9.97 -4.25
C LYS A 163 -28.13 -10.29 -2.86
N VAL A 164 -26.81 -10.21 -2.71
CA VAL A 164 -26.14 -10.28 -1.42
C VAL A 164 -25.40 -8.95 -1.22
N THR A 165 -25.62 -8.31 -0.08
CA THR A 165 -24.88 -7.09 0.29
C THR A 165 -23.90 -7.44 1.39
N MET A 166 -22.60 -7.32 1.10
CA MET A 166 -21.52 -7.50 2.07
C MET A 166 -20.89 -6.15 2.38
N ARG A 167 -20.71 -5.86 3.68
CA ARG A 167 -20.12 -4.62 4.19
C ARG A 167 -18.79 -4.93 4.88
N PRO A 168 -17.77 -4.08 4.69
CA PRO A 168 -16.53 -4.22 5.44
C PRO A 168 -16.76 -3.89 6.92
N HIS A 169 -15.89 -4.40 7.78
CA HIS A 169 -15.87 -4.08 9.20
C HIS A 169 -15.81 -2.55 9.41
N PRO A 170 -16.59 -1.96 10.32
CA PRO A 170 -16.69 -0.50 10.47
C PRO A 170 -15.38 0.18 10.92
N LYS A 171 -14.50 -0.55 11.62
CA LYS A 171 -13.14 -0.11 11.95
C LYS A 171 -12.15 -0.18 10.79
N PHE A 172 -12.52 -0.75 9.63
CA PHE A 172 -11.67 -0.77 8.46
C PHE A 172 -11.69 0.61 7.80
N LEU A 173 -10.59 1.34 7.95
CA LEU A 173 -10.37 2.62 7.29
C LEU A 173 -9.79 2.35 5.90
N GLY A 174 -10.66 1.91 4.99
CA GLY A 174 -10.35 1.94 3.56
C GLY A 174 -10.17 3.39 3.13
N MET A 175 -9.24 3.64 2.21
CA MET A 175 -8.97 5.00 1.73
C MET A 175 -10.13 5.60 0.94
N ASP A 176 -11.20 4.84 0.69
CA ASP A 176 -12.34 5.19 -0.14
C ASP A 176 -13.68 4.91 0.57
N PHE A 177 -14.03 5.68 1.60
CA PHE A 177 -15.43 5.75 2.08
C PHE A 177 -15.77 7.13 2.65
N CYS A 178 -15.52 8.19 1.87
CA CYS A 178 -16.04 9.54 2.18
C CYS A 178 -17.53 9.71 1.82
N GLY A 179 -18.27 8.62 1.52
CA GLY A 179 -19.61 8.69 0.90
C GLY A 179 -20.73 7.92 1.59
N TRP A 180 -20.55 7.35 2.78
CA TRP A 180 -21.64 6.62 3.45
C TRP A 180 -22.14 7.36 4.69
N ARG A 181 -23.19 8.18 4.50
CA ARG A 181 -24.08 8.62 5.58
C ARG A 181 -25.36 7.78 5.54
N PRO A 182 -25.67 6.97 6.57
CA PRO A 182 -26.98 6.35 6.69
C PRO A 182 -27.97 7.39 7.22
N GLY A 183 -28.89 7.85 6.37
CA GLY A 183 -30.10 8.59 6.76
C GLY A 183 -29.93 10.11 6.87
N GLY A 184 -30.68 10.83 6.04
CA GLY A 184 -30.82 12.29 6.13
C GLY A 184 -31.23 12.92 4.81
N TRP A 185 -32.51 12.81 4.45
CA TRP A 185 -33.14 13.72 3.48
C TRP A 185 -33.20 15.13 4.09
N GLY A 186 -32.70 16.12 3.37
CA GLY A 186 -32.85 17.54 3.68
C GLY A 186 -32.38 18.38 2.49
N PRO A 187 -33.21 19.28 1.92
CA PRO A 187 -32.82 20.08 0.78
C PRO A 187 -32.01 21.30 1.24
N GLY A 188 -30.82 21.47 0.66
CA GLY A 188 -30.05 22.71 0.76
C GLY A 188 -28.67 22.53 1.38
N GLY A 189 -27.63 22.77 0.60
CA GLY A 189 -26.26 22.84 1.13
C GLY A 189 -25.19 22.69 0.09
N ARG A 190 -24.74 23.83 -0.44
CA ARG A 190 -23.69 24.06 -1.43
C ARG A 190 -22.36 23.33 -1.15
N GLY A 191 -21.76 22.84 -2.24
CA GLY A 191 -20.38 23.12 -2.68
C GLY A 191 -19.22 22.71 -1.78
N LEU A 192 -18.28 21.95 -2.35
CA LEU A 192 -16.88 22.35 -2.46
C LEU A 192 -16.16 21.39 -3.42
N ALA A 193 -15.72 21.97 -4.54
CA ALA A 193 -14.78 21.35 -5.47
C ALA A 193 -13.44 21.11 -4.75
N MET A 194 -12.82 19.97 -5.03
CA MET A 194 -11.40 19.73 -4.71
C MET A 194 -10.68 19.55 -6.03
N GLU A 195 -9.97 20.61 -6.44
CA GLU A 195 -8.98 20.57 -7.51
C GLU A 195 -7.76 19.76 -7.04
N PHE A 196 -7.31 18.84 -7.90
CA PHE A 196 -6.07 18.10 -7.74
C PHE A 196 -4.91 18.95 -8.28
N TRP A 197 -3.92 19.23 -7.44
CA TRP A 197 -2.68 19.92 -7.83
C TRP A 197 -1.79 19.03 -8.72
N SER A 198 -1.21 19.65 -9.77
CA SER A 198 0.07 19.27 -10.40
C SER A 198 1.26 19.77 -9.61
#